data_AF-A0A1T4LBT8-F1
#
_entry.id   AF-A0A1T4LBT8-F1
#
_cell.length_a   1.000
_cell.length_b   1.000
_cell.length_c   1.000
_cell.angle_alpha   90.00
_cell.angle_beta   90.00
_cell.angle_gamma   90.00
#
_symmetry.space_group_name_H-M   'P 1'
#
loop_
_entity.id
_entity.type
_entity.pdbx_description
1 polymer ?
#
loop_
_entity_poly.entity_id
_entity_poly.type
_entity_poly.pdbx_seq_one_letter_code
_entity_poly.pdbx_strand_id
1 'polypeptide(L)'
;EEETTDEESEVATDGLQDGTYTVVGNPDERGWAVKHTIEVKDGKVTTSDFDYYNEAGDRKTEDEEYNKNMKDKAGVSSKEAIEQLNAALVEGQEAEVEVVSGATHTAENFVKSATALLEKAAKGDTEETNIDEVALVDGEYTLKSNEDERGWAHTFTLVVKDGKVAESKYDMVDKDGNLKSENEEYNTSMKEKSGASFAEAVEALNAGLVEKQSTDLEVVSGATSTYDAFVEYANLLLEAAAKGDTETIEVEVAAE
;
A
#
# COMPACT_ATOMS: atom_id res chain seq x y z
N GLU A 1 -37.47 2.86 -15.45
CA GLU A 1 -36.03 2.61 -15.62
C GLU A 1 -35.35 3.81 -15.02
N GLU A 2 -34.89 3.67 -13.79
CA GLU A 2 -33.93 4.60 -13.19
C GLU A 2 -32.57 3.92 -13.37
N GLU A 3 -31.72 4.54 -14.18
CA GLU A 3 -30.28 4.25 -14.20
C GLU A 3 -29.72 4.70 -12.85
N THR A 4 -29.23 3.74 -12.07
CA THR A 4 -28.32 3.99 -10.96
C THR A 4 -26.92 3.99 -11.52
N THR A 5 -26.32 5.17 -11.56
CA THR A 5 -24.90 5.36 -11.85
C THR A 5 -24.11 4.83 -10.65
N ASP A 6 -23.21 3.87 -10.90
CA ASP A 6 -22.18 3.45 -9.95
C ASP A 6 -21.21 4.63 -9.75
N GLU A 7 -21.16 5.18 -8.53
CA GLU A 7 -20.08 6.07 -8.10
C GLU A 7 -18.95 5.19 -7.56
N GLU A 8 -18.12 4.72 -8.49
CA GLU A 8 -16.76 4.28 -8.22
C GLU A 8 -15.99 5.53 -7.73
N SER A 9 -15.31 5.43 -6.59
CA SER A 9 -14.63 6.56 -5.95
C SER A 9 -13.37 6.98 -6.72
N GLU A 10 -13.54 7.57 -7.89
CA GLU A 10 -12.51 8.36 -8.56
C GLU A 10 -12.27 9.63 -7.71
N VAL A 11 -11.05 9.83 -7.20
CA VAL A 11 -10.66 11.14 -6.68
C VAL A 11 -10.54 12.08 -7.88
N ALA A 12 -11.66 12.68 -8.28
CA ALA A 12 -11.72 13.64 -9.37
C ALA A 12 -10.79 14.83 -9.09
N THR A 13 -9.93 15.15 -10.06
CA THR A 13 -8.98 16.29 -10.00
C THR A 13 -9.64 17.67 -10.13
N ASP A 14 -10.97 17.70 -10.24
CA ASP A 14 -11.75 18.94 -10.27
C ASP A 14 -11.92 19.46 -8.83
N GLY A 15 -11.02 20.36 -8.40
CA GLY A 15 -11.14 21.03 -7.09
C GLY A 15 -9.88 21.04 -6.21
N LEU A 16 -8.71 20.65 -6.72
CA LEU A 16 -7.46 20.79 -5.97
C LEU A 16 -7.16 22.28 -5.71
N GLN A 17 -6.77 22.60 -4.47
CA GLN A 17 -6.40 23.97 -4.09
C GLN A 17 -4.93 24.22 -4.40
N ASP A 18 -4.62 25.39 -4.96
CA ASP A 18 -3.25 25.80 -5.24
C ASP A 18 -2.40 25.83 -3.96
N GLY A 19 -1.19 25.30 -4.03
CA GLY A 19 -0.32 25.21 -2.87
C GLY A 19 0.85 24.25 -3.05
N THR A 20 1.61 24.09 -1.97
CA THR A 20 2.64 23.07 -1.85
C THR A 20 2.22 22.15 -0.71
N TYR A 21 2.16 20.86 -1.00
CA TYR A 21 1.72 19.84 -0.07
C TYR A 21 2.86 18.86 0.13
N THR A 22 3.14 18.50 1.38
CA THR A 22 4.23 17.60 1.73
C THR A 22 3.74 16.55 2.70
N VAL A 23 4.14 15.31 2.45
CA VAL A 23 4.03 14.23 3.40
C VAL A 23 5.38 13.54 3.59
N VAL A 24 5.58 12.98 4.77
CA VAL A 24 6.77 12.21 5.15
C VAL A 24 6.35 10.83 5.63
N GLY A 25 7.28 9.88 5.66
CA GLY A 25 7.08 8.58 6.31
C GLY A 25 8.10 8.36 7.42
N ASN A 26 7.89 7.31 8.20
CA ASN A 26 8.88 6.79 9.13
C ASN A 26 10.07 6.17 8.36
N PRO A 27 11.27 6.20 8.94
CA PRO A 27 12.41 5.50 8.35
C PRO A 27 12.20 3.98 8.38
N ASP A 28 12.50 3.32 7.26
CA ASP A 28 12.57 1.86 7.17
C ASP A 28 13.71 1.30 8.04
N GLU A 29 13.82 -0.02 8.12
CA GLU A 29 14.87 -0.70 8.91
C GLU A 29 16.31 -0.38 8.42
N ARG A 30 16.45 0.18 7.22
CA ARG A 30 17.71 0.64 6.63
C ARG A 30 17.94 2.14 6.81
N GLY A 31 17.03 2.82 7.51
CA GLY A 31 17.11 4.24 7.84
C GLY A 31 16.62 5.17 6.73
N TRP A 32 15.90 4.67 5.72
CA TRP A 32 15.36 5.48 4.64
C TRP A 32 13.89 5.84 4.90
N ALA A 33 13.58 7.12 4.94
CA ALA A 33 12.22 7.63 5.13
C ALA A 33 11.67 8.22 3.83
N VAL A 34 10.39 7.96 3.54
CA VAL A 34 9.69 8.61 2.42
C VAL A 34 9.59 10.11 2.69
N LYS A 35 9.78 10.91 1.64
CA LYS A 35 9.29 12.29 1.58
C LYS A 35 8.74 12.55 0.19
N HIS A 36 7.50 13.04 0.13
CA HIS A 36 6.82 13.34 -1.11
C HIS A 36 6.25 14.75 -1.04
N THR A 37 6.62 15.60 -1.99
CA THR A 37 6.06 16.95 -2.14
C THR A 37 5.42 17.12 -3.51
N ILE A 38 4.22 17.70 -3.57
CA ILE A 38 3.61 18.15 -4.82
C ILE A 38 3.35 19.66 -4.79
N GLU A 39 3.43 20.32 -5.95
CA GLU A 39 2.89 21.68 -6.14
C GLU A 39 1.64 21.64 -7.01
N VAL A 40 0.56 22.22 -6.51
CA VAL A 40 -0.69 22.41 -7.27
C VAL A 40 -0.80 23.87 -7.72
N LYS A 41 -1.08 24.07 -9.00
CA LYS A 41 -1.35 25.39 -9.61
C LYS A 41 -2.49 25.30 -10.60
N ASP A 42 -3.41 26.24 -10.55
CA ASP A 42 -4.64 26.24 -11.36
C ASP A 42 -5.40 24.90 -11.26
N GLY A 43 -5.43 24.32 -10.05
CA GLY A 43 -6.07 23.04 -9.78
C GLY A 43 -5.36 21.80 -10.34
N LYS A 44 -4.10 21.91 -10.79
CA LYS A 44 -3.33 20.80 -11.36
C LYS A 44 -2.02 20.58 -10.63
N VAL A 45 -1.63 19.31 -10.46
CA VAL A 45 -0.29 18.93 -10.00
C VAL A 45 0.72 19.33 -11.09
N THR A 46 1.59 20.29 -10.76
CA THR A 46 2.63 20.81 -11.65
C THR A 46 4.01 20.24 -11.37
N THR A 47 4.23 19.76 -10.14
CA THR A 47 5.46 19.09 -9.73
C THR A 47 5.13 17.96 -8.78
N SER A 48 5.94 16.91 -8.84
CA SER A 48 5.94 15.75 -7.95
C SER A 48 7.40 15.45 -7.60
N ASP A 49 7.72 15.48 -6.32
CA ASP A 49 9.05 15.25 -5.76
C ASP A 49 8.94 14.17 -4.66
N PHE A 50 8.74 12.93 -5.09
CA PHE A 50 8.84 11.73 -4.27
C PHE A 50 10.29 11.25 -4.21
N ASP A 51 10.79 10.95 -3.01
CA ASP A 51 12.07 10.28 -2.80
C ASP A 51 12.12 9.61 -1.42
N TYR A 52 13.23 8.95 -1.14
CA TYR A 52 13.61 8.51 0.19
C TYR A 52 14.83 9.28 0.68
N TYR A 53 14.83 9.61 1.97
CA TYR A 53 15.90 10.35 2.63
C TYR A 53 16.49 9.52 3.77
N ASN A 54 17.82 9.50 3.86
CA ASN A 54 18.50 8.90 5.02
C ASN A 54 18.55 9.88 6.21
N GLU A 55 19.09 9.44 7.35
CA GLU A 55 19.25 10.27 8.56
C GLU A 55 20.10 11.55 8.30
N ALA A 56 21.01 11.51 7.33
CA ALA A 56 21.83 12.68 6.95
C ALA A 56 21.08 13.66 6.02
N GLY A 57 19.90 13.30 5.52
CA GLY A 57 19.12 14.07 4.56
C GLY A 57 19.55 13.88 3.11
N ASP A 58 20.35 12.86 2.80
CA ASP A 58 20.71 12.52 1.42
C ASP A 58 19.57 11.75 0.74
N ARG A 59 19.37 12.00 -0.56
CA ARG A 59 18.36 11.34 -1.39
C ARG A 59 18.82 9.96 -1.84
N LYS A 60 17.92 8.96 -1.78
CA LYS A 60 18.19 7.59 -2.26
C LYS A 60 18.42 7.58 -3.78
N THR A 61 17.78 8.46 -4.53
CA THR A 61 18.01 8.62 -5.98
C THR A 61 19.42 9.11 -6.32
N GLU A 62 20.13 9.73 -5.38
CA GLU A 62 21.50 10.22 -5.56
C GLU A 62 22.57 9.27 -4.97
N ASP A 63 22.15 8.17 -4.33
CA ASP A 63 23.05 7.11 -3.88
C ASP A 63 23.45 6.20 -5.07
N GLU A 64 24.61 6.49 -5.69
CA GLU A 64 25.11 5.75 -6.85
C GLU A 64 25.31 4.25 -6.56
N GLU A 65 25.78 3.91 -5.35
CA GLU A 65 26.06 2.51 -4.99
C GLU A 65 24.76 1.72 -4.82
N TYR A 66 23.78 2.29 -4.11
CA TYR A 66 22.46 1.70 -3.95
C TYR A 66 21.78 1.47 -5.31
N ASN A 67 21.76 2.51 -6.16
CA ASN A 67 21.10 2.43 -7.46
C ASN A 67 21.75 1.40 -8.38
N LYS A 68 23.08 1.32 -8.39
CA LYS A 68 23.80 0.29 -9.15
C LYS A 68 23.47 -1.11 -8.63
N ASN A 69 23.53 -1.32 -7.31
CA ASN A 69 23.24 -2.61 -6.69
C ASN A 69 21.79 -3.07 -6.94
N MET A 70 20.84 -2.13 -6.91
CA MET A 70 19.44 -2.42 -7.20
C MET A 70 19.26 -2.76 -8.69
N LYS A 71 19.85 -1.99 -9.60
CA LYS A 71 19.79 -2.24 -11.05
C LYS A 71 20.31 -3.63 -11.41
N ASP A 72 21.45 -4.02 -10.82
CA ASP A 72 22.08 -5.32 -11.07
C ASP A 72 21.21 -6.51 -10.59
N LYS A 73 20.37 -6.31 -9.55
CA LYS A 73 19.53 -7.37 -8.97
C LYS A 73 18.11 -7.40 -9.53
N ALA A 74 17.52 -6.24 -9.75
CA ALA A 74 16.10 -6.07 -10.04
C ALA A 74 15.82 -5.60 -11.49
N GLY A 75 16.85 -5.23 -12.26
CA GLY A 75 16.69 -4.73 -13.63
C GLY A 75 16.26 -3.26 -13.72
N VAL A 76 15.90 -2.63 -12.60
CA VAL A 76 15.58 -1.20 -12.45
C VAL A 76 16.28 -0.64 -11.21
N SER A 77 16.66 0.63 -11.25
CA SER A 77 17.20 1.37 -10.10
C SER A 77 16.10 2.17 -9.38
N SER A 78 16.34 2.59 -8.14
CA SER A 78 15.41 3.48 -7.44
C SER A 78 15.24 4.80 -8.17
N LYS A 79 16.33 5.35 -8.72
CA LYS A 79 16.30 6.57 -9.53
C LYS A 79 15.37 6.45 -10.74
N GLU A 80 15.53 5.41 -11.55
CA GLU A 80 14.66 5.19 -12.72
C GLU A 80 13.19 5.01 -12.33
N ALA A 81 12.91 4.20 -11.30
CA ALA A 81 11.54 3.98 -10.85
C ALA A 81 10.90 5.28 -10.30
N ILE A 82 11.62 6.01 -9.46
CA ILE A 82 11.13 7.27 -8.85
C ILE A 82 10.92 8.37 -9.90
N GLU A 83 11.82 8.50 -10.88
CA GLU A 83 11.65 9.44 -12.00
C GLU A 83 10.39 9.10 -12.81
N GLN A 84 10.14 7.81 -13.08
CA GLN A 84 8.94 7.36 -13.78
C GLN A 84 7.66 7.66 -13.00
N LEU A 85 7.63 7.34 -11.70
CA LEU A 85 6.45 7.54 -10.84
C LEU A 85 6.09 9.03 -10.70
N ASN A 86 7.09 9.89 -10.45
CA ASN A 86 6.86 11.34 -10.37
C ASN A 86 6.32 11.92 -11.69
N ALA A 87 6.84 11.46 -12.83
CA ALA A 87 6.32 11.86 -14.13
C ALA A 87 4.88 11.38 -14.33
N ALA A 88 4.57 10.15 -13.95
CA ALA A 88 3.24 9.56 -14.08
C ALA A 88 2.17 10.36 -13.32
N LEU A 89 2.41 10.79 -12.07
CA LEU A 89 1.46 11.63 -11.33
C LEU A 89 1.26 13.00 -11.98
N VAL A 90 2.31 13.63 -12.51
CA VAL A 90 2.18 14.93 -13.20
C VAL A 90 1.42 14.78 -14.53
N GLU A 91 1.61 13.68 -15.26
CA GLU A 91 0.95 13.45 -16.55
C GLU A 91 -0.50 12.96 -16.38
N GLY A 92 -0.73 12.00 -15.49
CA GLY A 92 -2.03 11.38 -15.21
C GLY A 92 -2.92 12.19 -14.27
N GLN A 93 -2.33 12.99 -13.38
CA GLN A 93 -3.02 13.73 -12.32
C GLN A 93 -3.75 12.84 -11.29
N GLU A 94 -3.44 11.55 -11.25
CA GLU A 94 -4.02 10.57 -10.36
C GLU A 94 -2.93 9.80 -9.60
N ALA A 95 -3.26 9.32 -8.40
CA ALA A 95 -2.30 8.63 -7.56
C ALA A 95 -2.02 7.19 -8.01
N GLU A 96 -3.00 6.56 -8.66
CA GLU A 96 -2.86 5.22 -9.21
C GLU A 96 -1.91 5.27 -10.41
N VAL A 97 -0.85 4.46 -10.35
CA VAL A 97 0.19 4.42 -11.37
C VAL A 97 0.61 2.98 -11.61
N GLU A 98 1.09 2.71 -12.83
CA GLU A 98 1.57 1.39 -13.19
C GLU A 98 2.71 0.93 -12.27
N VAL A 99 2.62 -0.31 -11.78
CA VAL A 99 3.68 -0.93 -10.98
C VAL A 99 4.99 -0.99 -11.77
N VAL A 100 6.07 -0.47 -11.19
CA VAL A 100 7.40 -0.56 -11.80
C VAL A 100 8.01 -1.91 -11.45
N SER A 101 8.08 -2.81 -12.43
CA SER A 101 8.68 -4.14 -12.27
C SER A 101 10.09 -4.07 -11.64
N GLY A 102 10.27 -4.75 -10.51
CA GLY A 102 11.53 -4.73 -9.75
C GLY A 102 11.63 -3.60 -8.71
N ALA A 103 10.62 -2.74 -8.59
CA ALA A 103 10.52 -1.65 -7.63
C ALA A 103 9.10 -1.56 -7.00
N THR A 104 8.45 -2.70 -6.76
CA THR A 104 7.07 -2.79 -6.24
C THR A 104 6.86 -1.95 -4.98
N HIS A 105 7.68 -2.12 -3.93
CA HIS A 105 7.57 -1.31 -2.70
C HIS A 105 7.74 0.20 -2.94
N THR A 106 8.54 0.58 -3.93
CA THR A 106 8.68 1.99 -4.31
C THR A 106 7.39 2.53 -4.90
N ALA A 107 6.73 1.76 -5.76
CA ALA A 107 5.44 2.12 -6.35
C ALA A 107 4.32 2.16 -5.29
N GLU A 108 4.25 1.18 -4.39
CA GLU A 108 3.27 1.15 -3.29
C GLU A 108 3.38 2.39 -2.39
N ASN A 109 4.59 2.73 -1.94
CA ASN A 109 4.83 3.93 -1.14
C ASN A 109 4.53 5.23 -1.90
N PHE A 110 4.76 5.22 -3.22
CA PHE A 110 4.39 6.34 -4.07
C PHE A 110 2.87 6.52 -4.13
N VAL A 111 2.11 5.46 -4.44
CA VAL A 111 0.63 5.51 -4.50
C VAL A 111 0.05 5.97 -3.16
N LYS A 112 0.54 5.42 -2.04
CA LYS A 112 0.12 5.82 -0.69
C LYS A 112 0.35 7.31 -0.44
N SER A 113 1.56 7.81 -0.72
CA SER A 113 1.90 9.22 -0.48
C SER A 113 1.22 10.18 -1.47
N ALA A 114 1.07 9.80 -2.74
CA ALA A 114 0.36 10.57 -3.75
C ALA A 114 -1.13 10.72 -3.40
N THR A 115 -1.78 9.63 -2.98
CA THR A 115 -3.19 9.64 -2.54
C THR A 115 -3.38 10.61 -1.38
N ALA A 116 -2.56 10.52 -0.34
CA ALA A 116 -2.61 11.43 0.80
C ALA A 116 -2.40 12.90 0.38
N LEU A 117 -1.47 13.16 -0.55
CA LEU A 117 -1.20 14.50 -1.06
C LEU A 117 -2.34 15.08 -1.88
N LEU A 118 -2.98 14.28 -2.74
CA LEU A 118 -4.15 14.71 -3.52
C LEU A 118 -5.34 15.03 -2.59
N GLU A 119 -5.57 14.23 -1.56
CA GLU A 119 -6.59 14.53 -0.55
C GLU A 119 -6.30 15.82 0.22
N LYS A 120 -5.04 16.04 0.63
CA LYS A 120 -4.60 17.28 1.28
C LYS A 120 -4.80 18.46 0.35
N ALA A 121 -4.48 18.33 -0.93
CA ALA A 121 -4.68 19.36 -1.93
C ALA A 121 -6.17 19.68 -2.16
N ALA A 122 -7.05 18.69 -2.18
CA ALA A 122 -8.50 18.92 -2.24
C ALA A 122 -9.00 19.71 -1.01
N LYS A 123 -8.44 19.43 0.17
CA LYS A 123 -8.78 20.11 1.43
C LYS A 123 -8.07 21.46 1.63
N GLY A 124 -7.02 21.76 0.86
CA GLY A 124 -6.16 22.93 1.08
C GLY A 124 -5.28 22.81 2.33
N ASP A 125 -5.01 21.59 2.79
CA ASP A 125 -4.24 21.32 4.00
C ASP A 125 -2.74 21.27 3.70
N THR A 126 -2.03 22.38 3.92
CA THR A 126 -0.58 22.49 3.67
C THR A 126 0.29 22.05 4.85
N GLU A 127 -0.28 21.48 5.92
CA GLU A 127 0.52 20.99 7.06
C GLU A 127 1.33 19.76 6.65
N GLU A 128 2.61 19.68 7.02
CA GLU A 128 3.40 18.46 6.79
C GLU A 128 2.89 17.35 7.72
N THR A 129 2.50 16.21 7.14
CA THR A 129 1.96 15.07 7.91
C THR A 129 2.76 13.81 7.64
N ASN A 130 2.87 12.96 8.66
CA ASN A 130 3.48 11.64 8.52
C ASN A 130 2.42 10.62 8.06
N ILE A 131 2.62 9.99 6.89
CA ILE A 131 1.70 9.02 6.29
C ILE A 131 1.66 7.68 7.05
N ASP A 132 2.54 7.49 8.02
CA ASP A 132 2.55 6.32 8.90
C ASP A 132 1.95 6.64 10.28
N GLU A 133 1.67 7.91 10.58
CA GLU A 133 1.03 8.34 11.83
C GLU A 133 -0.41 8.82 11.60
N VAL A 134 -1.06 8.34 10.54
CA VAL A 134 -2.44 8.70 10.23
C VAL A 134 -3.33 8.30 11.39
N ALA A 135 -4.08 9.26 11.94
CA ALA A 135 -5.01 9.00 13.01
C ALA A 135 -6.10 8.04 12.51
N LEU A 136 -6.05 6.80 12.99
CA LEU A 136 -7.04 5.79 12.64
C LEU A 136 -8.31 6.03 13.47
N VAL A 137 -9.47 5.92 12.83
CA VAL A 137 -10.75 5.98 13.53
C VAL A 137 -11.05 4.60 14.12
N ASP A 138 -11.42 4.54 15.40
CA ASP A 138 -11.80 3.30 16.06
C ASP A 138 -12.96 2.63 15.33
N GLY A 139 -12.82 1.33 15.05
CA GLY A 139 -13.78 0.60 14.23
C GLY A 139 -13.32 -0.80 13.85
N GLU A 140 -14.17 -1.50 13.12
CA GLU A 140 -13.86 -2.76 12.45
C GLU A 140 -14.00 -2.51 10.95
N TYR A 141 -12.92 -2.80 10.22
CA TYR A 141 -12.79 -2.57 8.78
C TYR A 141 -12.59 -3.92 8.11
N THR A 142 -13.31 -4.17 7.03
CA THR A 142 -13.35 -5.50 6.41
C THR A 142 -13.18 -5.43 4.91
N LEU A 143 -12.39 -6.35 4.36
CA LEU A 143 -12.19 -6.56 2.93
C LEU A 143 -12.48 -8.01 2.57
N LYS A 144 -13.10 -8.21 1.41
CA LYS A 144 -13.34 -9.53 0.79
C LYS A 144 -13.06 -9.48 -0.69
N SER A 145 -12.69 -10.62 -1.28
CA SER A 145 -12.59 -10.77 -2.73
C SER A 145 -13.59 -11.79 -3.28
N ASN A 146 -13.75 -11.83 -4.60
CA ASN A 146 -14.26 -13.03 -5.28
C ASN A 146 -13.29 -14.22 -5.14
N GLU A 147 -13.74 -15.40 -5.52
CA GLU A 147 -12.89 -16.59 -5.58
C GLU A 147 -11.86 -16.48 -6.72
N ASP A 148 -10.62 -16.85 -6.42
CA ASP A 148 -9.58 -17.11 -7.41
C ASP A 148 -9.91 -18.38 -8.22
N GLU A 149 -9.11 -18.68 -9.25
CA GLU A 149 -9.31 -19.88 -10.10
C GLU A 149 -9.21 -21.21 -9.33
N ARG A 150 -8.64 -21.19 -8.13
CA ARG A 150 -8.46 -22.34 -7.25
C ARG A 150 -9.57 -22.43 -6.20
N GLY A 151 -10.56 -21.54 -6.25
CA GLY A 151 -11.71 -21.50 -5.35
C GLY A 151 -11.41 -20.88 -3.99
N TRP A 152 -10.41 -20.01 -3.88
CA TRP A 152 -10.09 -19.29 -2.66
C TRP A 152 -10.42 -17.81 -2.78
N ALA A 153 -11.16 -17.26 -1.81
CA ALA A 153 -11.43 -15.84 -1.68
C ALA A 153 -10.60 -15.24 -0.52
N HIS A 154 -10.06 -14.04 -0.70
CA HIS A 154 -9.39 -13.30 0.37
C HIS A 154 -10.40 -12.77 1.38
N THR A 155 -10.02 -12.79 2.65
CA THR A 155 -10.75 -12.15 3.74
C THR A 155 -9.77 -11.41 4.63
N PHE A 156 -10.07 -10.17 4.97
CA PHE A 156 -9.24 -9.38 5.86
C PHE A 156 -10.12 -8.56 6.82
N THR A 157 -9.93 -8.73 8.13
CA THR A 157 -10.49 -7.83 9.15
C THR A 157 -9.38 -7.09 9.88
N LEU A 158 -9.52 -5.76 9.97
CA LEU A 158 -8.68 -4.86 10.74
C LEU A 158 -9.53 -4.21 11.84
N VAL A 159 -9.11 -4.31 13.10
CA VAL A 159 -9.78 -3.65 14.23
C VAL A 159 -8.90 -2.53 14.75
N VAL A 160 -9.44 -1.32 14.82
CA VAL A 160 -8.78 -0.15 15.37
C VAL A 160 -9.37 0.18 16.74
N LYS A 161 -8.51 0.39 17.74
CA LYS A 161 -8.88 0.86 19.09
C LYS A 161 -7.85 1.88 19.57
N ASP A 162 -8.33 2.95 20.19
CA ASP A 162 -7.50 4.05 20.67
C ASP A 162 -6.57 4.60 19.55
N GLY A 163 -7.09 4.64 18.31
CA GLY A 163 -6.37 5.09 17.13
C GLY A 163 -5.23 4.19 16.65
N LYS A 164 -5.21 2.92 17.08
CA LYS A 164 -4.18 1.93 16.73
C LYS A 164 -4.79 0.64 16.22
N VAL A 165 -4.08 -0.03 15.33
CA VAL A 165 -4.42 -1.40 14.91
C VAL A 165 -4.31 -2.32 16.13
N ALA A 166 -5.45 -2.76 16.64
CA ALA A 166 -5.58 -3.66 17.76
C ALA A 166 -5.67 -5.12 17.33
N GLU A 167 -6.13 -5.39 16.11
CA GLU A 167 -6.25 -6.73 15.54
C GLU A 167 -6.09 -6.69 14.02
N SER A 168 -5.39 -7.69 13.47
CA SER A 168 -5.24 -7.96 12.05
C SER A 168 -5.58 -9.42 11.80
N LYS A 169 -6.51 -9.70 10.89
CA LYS A 169 -6.99 -11.04 10.54
C LYS A 169 -7.11 -11.19 9.03
N TYR A 170 -5.97 -11.36 8.37
CA TYR A 170 -5.91 -11.76 6.97
C TYR A 170 -5.85 -13.28 6.82
N ASP A 171 -6.68 -13.83 5.93
CA ASP A 171 -6.68 -15.23 5.51
C ASP A 171 -7.31 -15.37 4.11
N MET A 172 -7.39 -16.59 3.60
CA MET A 172 -8.23 -16.95 2.46
C MET A 172 -9.21 -18.05 2.86
N VAL A 173 -10.39 -18.05 2.26
CA VAL A 173 -11.47 -19.01 2.55
C VAL A 173 -11.90 -19.73 1.28
N ASP A 174 -12.24 -21.02 1.40
CA ASP A 174 -12.88 -21.75 0.31
C ASP A 174 -14.40 -21.51 0.27
N LYS A 175 -15.07 -21.99 -0.78
CA LYS A 175 -16.54 -21.96 -0.93
C LYS A 175 -17.34 -22.54 0.24
N ASP A 176 -16.73 -23.42 1.03
CA ASP A 176 -17.35 -24.08 2.18
C ASP A 176 -17.03 -23.34 3.50
N GLY A 177 -16.25 -22.26 3.43
CA GLY A 177 -15.87 -21.40 4.55
C GLY A 177 -14.65 -21.87 5.34
N ASN A 178 -13.89 -22.85 4.83
CA ASN A 178 -12.68 -23.34 5.51
C ASN A 178 -11.51 -22.39 5.25
N LEU A 179 -10.71 -22.12 6.29
CA LEU A 179 -9.54 -21.25 6.20
C LEU A 179 -8.37 -21.97 5.51
N LYS A 180 -7.65 -21.25 4.65
CA LYS A 180 -6.46 -21.75 3.95
C LYS A 180 -5.29 -21.92 4.92
N SER A 181 -5.19 -21.08 5.95
CA SER A 181 -4.22 -21.24 7.03
C SER A 181 -4.42 -22.54 7.83
N GLU A 182 -5.65 -23.05 7.92
CA GLU A 182 -5.98 -24.29 8.63
C GLU A 182 -5.86 -25.55 7.76
N ASN A 183 -5.62 -25.41 6.45
CA ASN A 183 -5.46 -26.55 5.55
C ASN A 183 -4.07 -27.20 5.71
N GLU A 184 -3.97 -28.24 6.54
CA GLU A 184 -2.72 -28.93 6.85
C GLU A 184 -2.00 -29.49 5.62
N GLU A 185 -2.74 -30.07 4.67
CA GLU A 185 -2.18 -30.68 3.46
C GLU A 185 -1.53 -29.62 2.56
N TYR A 186 -2.25 -28.51 2.33
CA TYR A 186 -1.74 -27.38 1.54
C TYR A 186 -0.49 -26.78 2.18
N ASN A 187 -0.55 -26.48 3.49
CA ASN A 187 0.56 -25.84 4.21
C ASN A 187 1.80 -26.75 4.26
N THR A 188 1.61 -28.06 4.44
CA THR A 188 2.71 -29.03 4.35
C THR A 188 3.34 -29.02 2.96
N SER A 189 2.53 -29.12 1.90
CA SER A 189 3.04 -29.14 0.53
C SER A 189 3.74 -27.83 0.14
N MET A 190 3.21 -26.68 0.56
CA MET A 190 3.79 -25.37 0.30
C MET A 190 5.13 -25.22 1.01
N LYS A 191 5.21 -25.60 2.29
CA LYS A 191 6.45 -25.52 3.07
C LYS A 191 7.57 -26.37 2.49
N GLU A 192 7.26 -27.58 2.01
CA GLU A 192 8.24 -28.44 1.35
C GLU A 192 8.78 -27.86 0.04
N LYS A 193 7.96 -27.11 -0.71
CA LYS A 193 8.34 -26.53 -2.01
C LYS A 193 9.02 -25.18 -1.90
N SER A 194 8.53 -24.33 -1.01
CA SER A 194 8.86 -22.90 -0.96
C SER A 194 9.64 -22.50 0.29
N GLY A 195 9.73 -23.37 1.30
CA GLY A 195 10.43 -23.10 2.56
C GLY A 195 9.59 -22.42 3.64
N ALA A 196 8.42 -21.87 3.28
CA ALA A 196 7.43 -21.30 4.18
C ALA A 196 6.03 -21.82 3.81
N SER A 197 5.16 -21.98 4.80
CA SER A 197 3.73 -22.25 4.59
C SER A 197 2.92 -20.95 4.52
N PHE A 198 1.69 -21.04 4.00
CA PHE A 198 0.76 -19.91 4.00
C PHE A 198 0.39 -19.51 5.44
N ALA A 199 0.13 -20.49 6.32
CA ALA A 199 -0.16 -20.27 7.74
C ALA A 199 0.95 -19.49 8.45
N GLU A 200 2.22 -19.89 8.27
CA GLU A 200 3.37 -19.18 8.85
C GLU A 200 3.49 -17.75 8.30
N ALA A 201 3.23 -17.55 7.01
CA ALA A 201 3.28 -16.22 6.40
C ALA A 201 2.18 -15.31 6.95
N VAL A 202 0.93 -15.75 6.97
CA VAL A 202 -0.18 -14.91 7.46
C VAL A 202 -0.09 -14.67 8.97
N GLU A 203 0.42 -15.61 9.76
CA GLU A 203 0.68 -15.40 11.19
C GLU A 203 1.71 -14.28 11.40
N ALA A 204 2.84 -14.35 10.69
CA ALA A 204 3.90 -13.34 10.79
C ALA A 204 3.43 -11.95 10.31
N LEU A 205 2.67 -11.89 9.22
CA LEU A 205 2.19 -10.62 8.65
C LEU A 205 1.13 -9.95 9.54
N ASN A 206 0.14 -10.72 10.03
CA ASN A 206 -0.87 -10.20 10.94
C ASN A 206 -0.24 -9.67 12.25
N ALA A 207 0.70 -10.42 12.82
CA ALA A 207 1.44 -9.98 14.01
C ALA A 207 2.28 -8.74 13.71
N GLY A 208 2.97 -8.73 12.57
CA GLY A 208 3.80 -7.61 12.11
C GLY A 208 3.01 -6.32 11.96
N LEU A 209 1.81 -6.35 11.37
CA LEU A 209 0.98 -5.16 11.21
C LEU A 209 0.53 -4.59 12.57
N VAL A 210 0.14 -5.44 13.50
CA VAL A 210 -0.22 -5.03 14.86
C VAL A 210 0.98 -4.45 15.62
N GLU A 211 2.18 -5.03 15.46
CA GLU A 211 3.39 -4.55 16.13
C GLU A 211 3.91 -3.25 15.53
N LYS A 212 4.07 -3.20 14.20
CA LYS A 212 4.68 -2.09 13.48
C LYS A 212 3.71 -0.93 13.22
N GLN A 213 2.40 -1.18 13.27
CA GLN A 213 1.35 -0.20 12.92
C GLN A 213 1.52 0.36 11.49
N SER A 214 2.19 -0.40 10.62
CA SER A 214 2.54 -0.03 9.26
C SER A 214 2.66 -1.28 8.40
N THR A 215 2.47 -1.10 7.10
CA THR A 215 2.65 -2.14 6.07
C THR A 215 4.12 -2.32 5.64
N ASP A 216 5.07 -1.57 6.22
CA ASP A 216 6.51 -1.80 6.09
C ASP A 216 6.97 -3.06 6.87
N LEU A 217 6.48 -4.20 6.39
CA LEU A 217 6.71 -5.53 6.97
C LEU A 217 7.87 -6.23 6.26
N GLU A 218 8.51 -7.16 6.96
CA GLU A 218 9.52 -8.02 6.33
C GLU A 218 8.87 -8.98 5.31
N VAL A 219 9.47 -9.11 4.13
CA VAL A 219 9.02 -10.06 3.12
C VAL A 219 9.24 -11.50 3.61
N VAL A 220 8.17 -12.30 3.61
CA VAL A 220 8.25 -13.72 3.96
C VAL A 220 8.79 -14.51 2.77
N SER A 221 10.08 -14.87 2.83
CA SER A 221 10.74 -15.67 1.79
C SER A 221 9.99 -16.97 1.52
N GLY A 222 9.64 -17.22 0.25
CA GLY A 222 8.84 -18.37 -0.16
C GLY A 222 7.32 -18.13 -0.19
N ALA A 223 6.86 -16.98 0.29
CA ALA A 223 5.45 -16.57 0.31
C ALA A 223 5.26 -15.12 -0.19
N THR A 224 6.07 -14.68 -1.16
CA THR A 224 6.03 -13.29 -1.68
C THR A 224 4.65 -12.88 -2.19
N SER A 225 3.96 -13.73 -2.95
CA SER A 225 2.58 -13.41 -3.40
C SER A 225 1.59 -13.23 -2.24
N THR A 226 1.81 -13.91 -1.10
CA THR A 226 1.00 -13.71 0.11
C THR A 226 1.35 -12.38 0.79
N TYR A 227 2.62 -12.01 0.79
CA TYR A 227 3.08 -10.71 1.29
C TYR A 227 2.48 -9.57 0.47
N ASP A 228 2.59 -9.63 -0.86
CA ASP A 228 2.14 -8.56 -1.76
C ASP A 228 0.63 -8.30 -1.58
N ALA A 229 -0.19 -9.35 -1.64
CA ALA A 229 -1.63 -9.25 -1.40
C ALA A 229 -1.97 -8.75 0.02
N PHE A 230 -1.22 -9.16 1.05
CA PHE A 230 -1.43 -8.67 2.40
C PHE A 230 -1.17 -7.16 2.50
N VAL A 231 -0.05 -6.68 1.96
CA VAL A 231 0.33 -5.27 2.01
C VAL A 231 -0.66 -4.41 1.25
N GLU A 232 -1.06 -4.83 0.06
CA GLU A 232 -2.08 -4.16 -0.75
C GLU A 232 -3.39 -3.99 0.04
N TYR A 233 -3.95 -5.10 0.54
CA TYR A 233 -5.25 -5.07 1.24
C TYR A 233 -5.17 -4.42 2.62
N ALA A 234 -4.03 -4.51 3.31
CA ALA A 234 -3.80 -3.78 4.56
C ALA A 234 -3.81 -2.26 4.32
N ASN A 235 -3.21 -1.79 3.22
CA ASN A 235 -3.23 -0.36 2.87
C ASN A 235 -4.67 0.14 2.61
N LEU A 236 -5.47 -0.62 1.86
CA LEU A 236 -6.89 -0.29 1.63
C LEU A 236 -7.68 -0.19 2.95
N LEU A 237 -7.48 -1.14 3.88
CA LEU A 237 -8.14 -1.11 5.19
C LEU A 237 -7.65 0.02 6.09
N LEU A 238 -6.36 0.36 6.06
CA LEU A 238 -5.80 1.48 6.80
C LEU A 238 -6.35 2.82 6.28
N GLU A 239 -6.55 2.94 4.97
CA GLU A 239 -7.17 4.11 4.35
C GLU A 239 -8.64 4.25 4.75
N ALA A 240 -9.42 3.16 4.68
CA ALA A 240 -10.78 3.13 5.18
C ALA A 240 -10.84 3.50 6.67
N ALA A 241 -9.88 3.00 7.47
CA ALA A 241 -9.75 3.35 8.87
C ALA A 241 -9.39 4.82 9.12
N ALA A 242 -8.56 5.43 8.29
CA ALA A 242 -8.27 6.86 8.35
C ALA A 242 -9.52 7.72 8.05
N LYS A 243 -10.40 7.22 7.16
CA LYS A 243 -11.66 7.86 6.77
C LYS A 243 -12.81 7.55 7.74
N GLY A 244 -12.66 6.54 8.59
CA GLY A 244 -13.76 6.00 9.40
C GLY A 244 -14.84 5.31 8.57
N ASP A 245 -14.49 4.85 7.37
CA ASP A 245 -15.39 4.17 6.46
C ASP A 245 -15.44 2.67 6.78
N THR A 246 -16.55 2.22 7.36
CA THR A 246 -16.73 0.82 7.77
C THR A 246 -17.46 -0.01 6.72
N GLU A 247 -17.68 0.52 5.51
CA GLU A 247 -18.22 -0.28 4.41
C GLU A 247 -17.25 -1.43 4.07
N THR A 248 -17.80 -2.60 3.69
CA THR A 248 -16.95 -3.72 3.29
C THR A 248 -16.33 -3.41 1.94
N ILE A 249 -15.00 -3.40 1.88
CA ILE A 249 -14.28 -3.28 0.61
C ILE A 249 -14.40 -4.61 -0.13
N GLU A 250 -14.89 -4.56 -1.36
CA GLU A 250 -14.93 -5.71 -2.27
C GLU A 250 -13.88 -5.53 -3.35
N VAL A 251 -12.96 -6.50 -3.49
CA VAL A 251 -11.90 -6.48 -4.51
C VAL A 251 -12.08 -7.60 -5.51
N GLU A 252 -11.85 -7.30 -6.79
CA GLU A 252 -11.83 -8.32 -7.84
C GLU A 252 -10.41 -8.87 -8.04
N VAL A 253 -10.24 -10.18 -7.82
CA VAL A 253 -9.02 -10.90 -8.20
C VAL A 253 -9.20 -11.52 -9.58
N ALA A 254 -8.28 -11.18 -10.48
CA ALA A 254 -8.28 -11.67 -11.86
C ALA A 254 -8.11 -13.21 -11.92
N ALA A 255 -8.86 -13.85 -12.82
CA ALA A 255 -8.59 -15.21 -13.23
C ALA A 255 -7.39 -15.21 -14.19
N GLU A 256 -6.23 -15.72 -13.76
CA GLU A 256 -5.01 -15.79 -14.58
C GLU A 256 -4.98 -16.97 -15.56
#